data_AF-A0A4R3MY73-F1
#
_entry.id   AF-A0A4R3MY73-F1
#
_cell.length_a   1.000
_cell.length_b   1.000
_cell.length_c   1.000
_cell.angle_alpha   90.00
_cell.angle_beta   90.00
_cell.angle_gamma   90.00
#
_symmetry.space_group_name_H-M   'P 1'
#
loop_
_entity.id
_entity.type
_entity.pdbx_description
1 polymer ?
#
loop_
_entity_poly.entity_id
_entity_poly.type
_entity_poly.pdbx_seq_one_letter_code
_entity_poly.pdbx_strand_id
1 'polypeptide(L)'
;MRRTHAGAALLLVLWIVLLLSTLVAGYALSARIESLQGNGGARTLAAREAARAGIEYAVYRLLDPDPARRWPVDGRPQAFAFAGAQIQVSVRDEAGKIDLNAASPELLRDFFLALGQAPEAAARLAGAVVDFRDPDSLTQPMGGAEDADYAAAGLAWGAKDAPFEDVSELQQVLGMTPALYARAAPHLTVYSGQGTPDARFADPLVRRALGLPPRPEPQAPDAPPPVGSGTYSIDSRARLADGRSAGLAVVIRLGGSGLPGSTYTPLRWQAEGAMP
;
A
#
# COMPACT_ATOMS: atom_id res chain seq x y z
N MET A 1 71.43 -35.32 -34.41
CA MET A 1 70.17 -34.56 -34.63
C MET A 1 69.21 -34.87 -33.50
N ARG A 2 68.82 -33.88 -32.68
CA ARG A 2 67.66 -33.86 -31.75
C ARG A 2 68.01 -32.97 -30.55
N ARG A 3 67.50 -31.72 -30.52
CA ARG A 3 67.26 -30.96 -29.26
C ARG A 3 66.54 -29.60 -29.44
N THR A 4 65.85 -29.35 -30.55
CA THR A 4 65.12 -28.08 -30.79
C THR A 4 63.60 -28.17 -30.61
N HIS A 5 63.02 -29.35 -30.36
CA HIS A 5 61.56 -29.50 -30.21
C HIS A 5 61.04 -29.35 -28.76
N ALA A 6 61.92 -29.36 -27.74
CA ALA A 6 61.49 -29.34 -26.33
C ALA A 6 61.04 -27.95 -25.83
N GLY A 7 61.62 -26.85 -26.35
CA GLY A 7 61.27 -25.48 -25.95
C GLY A 7 59.93 -25.00 -26.51
N ALA A 8 59.62 -25.36 -27.75
CA ALA A 8 58.32 -25.05 -28.37
C ALA A 8 57.17 -25.81 -27.70
N ALA A 9 57.41 -27.06 -27.30
CA ALA A 9 56.42 -27.87 -26.58
C ALA A 9 56.04 -27.26 -25.23
N LEU A 10 57.02 -26.73 -24.47
CA LEU A 10 56.75 -26.10 -23.18
C LEU A 10 55.93 -24.81 -23.30
N LEU A 11 56.22 -23.99 -24.31
CA LEU A 11 55.44 -22.77 -24.60
C LEU A 11 54.00 -23.10 -24.98
N LEU A 12 53.80 -24.15 -25.79
CA LEU A 12 52.49 -24.61 -26.22
C LEU A 12 51.67 -25.16 -25.03
N VAL A 13 52.30 -25.93 -24.14
CA VAL A 13 51.68 -26.40 -22.89
C VAL A 13 51.31 -25.23 -21.98
N LEU A 14 52.19 -24.26 -21.80
CA LEU A 14 51.92 -23.08 -20.97
C LEU A 14 50.73 -22.28 -21.52
N TRP A 15 50.64 -22.13 -22.85
CA TRP A 15 49.51 -21.49 -23.52
C TRP A 15 48.20 -22.25 -23.33
N ILE A 16 48.22 -23.58 -23.48
CA ILE A 16 47.05 -24.42 -23.25
C ILE A 16 46.59 -24.32 -21.79
N VAL A 17 47.52 -24.37 -20.82
CA VAL A 17 47.21 -24.22 -19.40
C VAL A 17 46.61 -22.86 -19.12
N LEU A 18 47.17 -21.78 -19.68
CA LEU A 18 46.62 -20.43 -19.54
C LEU A 18 45.17 -20.36 -20.06
N LEU A 19 44.92 -20.87 -21.28
CA LEU A 19 43.58 -20.90 -21.86
C LEU A 19 42.61 -21.73 -21.02
N LEU A 20 43.00 -22.92 -20.60
CA LEU A 20 42.20 -23.77 -19.72
C LEU A 20 41.91 -23.09 -18.38
N SER A 21 42.90 -22.44 -17.75
CA SER A 21 42.71 -21.71 -16.50
C SER A 21 41.73 -20.54 -16.67
N THR A 22 41.82 -19.78 -17.77
CA THR A 22 40.86 -18.69 -18.04
C THR A 22 39.44 -19.21 -18.26
N LEU A 23 39.28 -20.34 -18.95
CA LEU A 23 37.98 -20.98 -19.17
C LEU A 23 37.36 -21.46 -17.84
N VAL A 24 38.16 -22.15 -17.01
CA VAL A 24 37.73 -22.64 -15.70
C VAL A 24 37.37 -21.48 -14.77
N ALA A 25 38.19 -20.42 -14.73
CA ALA A 25 37.90 -19.23 -13.93
C ALA A 25 36.62 -18.53 -14.37
N GLY A 26 36.40 -18.39 -15.68
CA GLY A 26 35.16 -17.85 -16.24
C GLY A 26 33.93 -18.68 -15.84
N TYR A 27 34.02 -20.00 -15.96
CA TYR A 27 32.93 -20.90 -15.55
C TYR A 27 32.64 -20.82 -14.04
N ALA A 28 33.66 -20.77 -13.19
CA ALA A 28 33.51 -20.67 -11.74
C ALA A 28 32.82 -19.36 -11.31
N LEU A 29 33.18 -18.24 -11.96
CA LEU A 29 32.52 -16.95 -11.75
C LEU A 29 31.05 -17.00 -12.18
N SER A 30 30.76 -17.54 -13.37
CA SER A 30 29.39 -17.69 -13.86
C SER A 30 28.53 -18.57 -12.94
N ALA A 31 29.03 -19.73 -12.53
CA ALA A 31 28.34 -20.64 -11.61
C ALA A 31 28.06 -19.99 -10.24
N ARG A 32 28.99 -19.17 -9.74
CA ARG A 32 28.81 -18.41 -8.50
C ARG A 32 27.72 -17.34 -8.65
N ILE A 33 27.68 -16.63 -9.77
CA ILE A 33 26.66 -15.63 -10.07
C ILE A 33 25.28 -16.30 -10.19
N GLU A 34 25.19 -17.41 -10.93
CA GLU A 34 23.96 -18.18 -11.11
C GLU A 34 23.43 -18.74 -9.77
N SER A 35 24.31 -19.25 -8.91
CA SER A 35 23.96 -19.71 -7.56
C SER A 35 23.42 -18.58 -6.66
N LEU A 36 23.98 -17.38 -6.77
CA LEU A 36 23.49 -16.21 -6.04
C LEU A 36 22.13 -15.71 -6.59
N GLN A 37 21.91 -15.81 -7.90
CA GLN A 37 20.66 -15.40 -8.56
C GLN A 37 19.51 -16.39 -8.34
N GLY A 38 19.75 -17.70 -8.39
CA GLY A 38 18.73 -18.73 -8.15
C GLY A 38 18.12 -18.67 -6.74
N ASN A 39 18.96 -18.38 -5.74
CA ASN A 39 18.51 -18.12 -4.36
C ASN A 39 17.84 -16.74 -4.21
N GLY A 40 18.08 -15.81 -5.13
CA GLY A 40 17.44 -14.49 -5.23
C GLY A 40 15.92 -14.56 -5.27
N GLY A 41 15.43 -15.17 -6.34
CA GLY A 41 13.99 -15.26 -6.63
C GLY A 41 13.23 -16.07 -5.57
N ALA A 42 13.75 -17.23 -5.19
CA ALA A 42 13.10 -18.11 -4.22
C ALA A 42 12.87 -17.43 -2.86
N ARG A 43 13.85 -16.67 -2.33
CA ARG A 43 13.64 -15.98 -1.05
C ARG A 43 12.78 -14.73 -1.19
N THR A 44 12.78 -14.06 -2.34
CA THR A 44 11.84 -12.94 -2.58
C THR A 44 10.40 -13.45 -2.57
N LEU A 45 10.15 -14.60 -3.20
CA LEU A 45 8.86 -15.28 -3.13
C LEU A 45 8.54 -15.70 -1.69
N ALA A 46 9.49 -16.27 -0.95
CA ALA A 46 9.29 -16.64 0.45
C ALA A 46 8.92 -15.43 1.33
N ALA A 47 9.55 -14.28 1.13
CA ALA A 47 9.20 -13.05 1.84
C ALA A 47 7.77 -12.59 1.50
N ARG A 48 7.38 -12.66 0.22
CA ARG A 48 6.03 -12.29 -0.23
C ARG A 48 4.96 -13.23 0.33
N GLU A 49 5.21 -14.54 0.34
CA GLU A 49 4.29 -15.51 0.94
C GLU A 49 4.22 -15.38 2.46
N ALA A 50 5.33 -15.01 3.12
CA ALA A 50 5.29 -14.65 4.54
C ALA A 50 4.42 -13.41 4.78
N ALA A 51 4.53 -12.36 3.96
CA ALA A 51 3.64 -11.20 4.05
C ALA A 51 2.17 -11.59 3.81
N ARG A 52 1.91 -12.50 2.86
CA ARG A 52 0.56 -13.03 2.60
C ARG A 52 0.02 -13.81 3.80
N ALA A 53 0.83 -14.63 4.44
CA ALA A 53 0.47 -15.32 5.69
C ALA A 53 0.09 -14.32 6.79
N GLY A 54 0.71 -13.13 6.83
CA GLY A 54 0.31 -12.08 7.75
C GLY A 54 -1.08 -11.51 7.51
N ILE A 55 -1.52 -11.39 6.25
CA ILE A 55 -2.89 -10.99 5.91
C ILE A 55 -3.87 -12.05 6.38
N GLU A 56 -3.60 -13.33 6.07
CA GLU A 56 -4.48 -14.44 6.47
C GLU A 56 -4.59 -14.56 8.01
N TYR A 57 -3.47 -14.35 8.73
CA TYR A 57 -3.49 -14.34 10.19
C TYR A 57 -4.28 -13.15 10.74
N ALA A 58 -4.16 -11.97 10.13
CA ALA A 58 -4.98 -10.82 10.50
C ALA A 58 -6.47 -11.10 10.34
N VAL A 59 -6.88 -11.69 9.20
CA VAL A 59 -8.28 -12.10 8.97
C VAL A 59 -8.76 -13.08 10.04
N TYR A 60 -7.94 -14.09 10.36
CA TYR A 60 -8.25 -15.03 11.44
C TYR A 60 -8.47 -14.30 12.79
N ARG A 61 -7.60 -13.34 13.12
CA ARG A 61 -7.72 -12.55 14.36
C ARG A 61 -8.93 -11.61 14.35
N LEU A 62 -9.34 -11.09 13.20
CA LEU A 62 -10.55 -10.26 13.08
C LEU A 62 -11.84 -11.09 13.26
N LEU A 63 -11.80 -12.37 12.88
CA LEU A 63 -12.92 -13.30 12.98
C LEU A 63 -12.98 -14.06 14.32
N ASP A 64 -12.08 -13.76 15.27
CA ASP A 64 -12.03 -14.46 16.55
C ASP A 64 -13.36 -14.26 17.32
N PRO A 65 -14.05 -15.33 17.76
CA PRO A 65 -15.29 -15.20 18.50
C PRO A 65 -15.08 -14.53 19.87
N ASP A 66 -13.88 -14.65 20.46
CA ASP A 66 -13.50 -14.01 21.72
C ASP A 66 -13.03 -12.57 21.44
N PRO A 67 -13.80 -11.53 21.85
CA PRO A 67 -13.43 -10.14 21.62
C PRO A 67 -12.07 -9.76 22.20
N ALA A 68 -11.62 -10.39 23.29
CA ALA A 68 -10.33 -10.10 23.91
C ALA A 68 -9.13 -10.55 23.06
N ARG A 69 -9.36 -11.46 22.10
CA ARG A 69 -8.32 -11.96 21.19
C ARG A 69 -8.31 -11.25 19.84
N ARG A 70 -9.33 -10.45 19.54
CA ARG A 70 -9.39 -9.67 18.30
C ARG A 70 -8.28 -8.64 18.23
N TRP A 71 -7.76 -8.44 17.03
CA TRP A 71 -6.79 -7.38 16.81
C TRP A 71 -7.45 -6.00 16.77
N PRO A 72 -6.73 -4.96 17.26
CA PRO A 72 -7.18 -3.59 17.09
C PRO A 72 -7.14 -3.21 15.60
N VAL A 73 -8.14 -2.41 15.18
CA VAL A 73 -8.31 -1.94 13.80
C VAL A 73 -8.03 -0.43 13.67
N ASP A 74 -7.14 0.08 14.51
CA ASP A 74 -6.72 1.50 14.56
C ASP A 74 -5.37 1.76 13.87
N GLY A 75 -4.82 0.73 13.22
CA GLY A 75 -3.55 0.76 12.51
C GLY A 75 -2.31 0.55 13.38
N ARG A 76 -2.46 0.19 14.67
CA ARG A 76 -1.31 -0.21 15.48
C ARG A 76 -0.68 -1.49 14.93
N PRO A 77 0.66 -1.54 14.76
CA PRO A 77 1.33 -2.72 14.23
C PRO A 77 1.32 -3.88 15.23
N GLN A 78 1.03 -5.07 14.72
CA GLN A 78 1.11 -6.36 15.40
C GLN A 78 2.28 -7.14 14.82
N ALA A 79 3.24 -7.54 15.66
CA ALA A 79 4.45 -8.24 15.22
C ALA A 79 4.47 -9.69 15.72
N PHE A 80 4.88 -10.60 14.85
CA PHE A 80 5.03 -12.03 15.17
C PHE A 80 6.00 -12.70 14.19
N ALA A 81 6.51 -13.87 14.57
CA ALA A 81 7.38 -14.67 13.71
C ALA A 81 6.58 -15.80 13.04
N PHE A 82 6.85 -16.06 11.77
CA PHE A 82 6.27 -17.17 11.02
C PHE A 82 7.27 -17.70 9.99
N ALA A 83 7.51 -19.01 9.98
CA ALA A 83 8.41 -19.68 9.04
C ALA A 83 9.81 -19.02 8.92
N GLY A 84 10.36 -18.51 10.02
CA GLY A 84 11.66 -17.83 10.04
C GLY A 84 11.66 -16.38 9.54
N ALA A 85 10.49 -15.84 9.17
CA ALA A 85 10.28 -14.42 8.86
C ALA A 85 9.75 -13.66 10.08
N GLN A 86 10.19 -12.42 10.25
CA GLN A 86 9.56 -11.44 11.14
C GLN A 86 8.46 -10.72 10.36
N ILE A 87 7.22 -10.80 10.80
CA ILE A 87 6.06 -10.19 10.15
C ILE A 87 5.51 -9.08 11.03
N GLN A 88 5.22 -7.94 10.42
CA GLN A 88 4.51 -6.82 11.02
C GLN A 88 3.23 -6.58 10.22
N VAL A 89 2.08 -6.55 10.90
CA VAL A 89 0.78 -6.31 10.28
C VAL A 89 0.06 -5.18 10.97
N SER A 90 -0.49 -4.23 10.23
CA SER A 90 -1.41 -3.21 10.75
C SER A 90 -2.75 -3.32 10.06
N VAL A 91 -3.83 -3.22 10.83
CA VAL A 91 -5.20 -3.25 10.32
C VAL A 91 -5.88 -1.92 10.63
N ARG A 92 -6.55 -1.34 9.63
CA ARG A 92 -7.39 -0.14 9.77
C ARG A 92 -8.80 -0.43 9.27
N ASP A 93 -9.80 0.01 10.01
CA ASP A 93 -11.18 -0.04 9.55
C ASP A 93 -11.45 1.06 8.52
N GLU A 94 -12.01 0.70 7.37
CA GLU A 94 -12.34 1.66 6.31
C GLU A 94 -13.43 2.64 6.72
N ALA A 95 -14.29 2.29 7.69
CA ALA A 95 -15.29 3.21 8.22
C ALA A 95 -14.66 4.40 8.98
N GLY A 96 -13.41 4.30 9.42
CA GLY A 96 -12.68 5.41 10.04
C GLY A 96 -12.12 6.43 9.04
N LYS A 97 -12.18 6.17 7.74
CA LYS A 97 -11.62 7.01 6.68
C LYS A 97 -12.70 7.83 5.99
N ILE A 98 -12.31 8.94 5.37
CA ILE A 98 -13.21 9.78 4.58
C ILE A 98 -13.44 9.13 3.22
N ASP A 99 -14.69 8.86 2.90
CA ASP A 99 -15.07 8.25 1.62
C ASP A 99 -15.15 9.33 0.52
N LEU A 100 -14.30 9.21 -0.48
CA LEU A 100 -14.23 10.14 -1.61
C LEU A 100 -15.52 10.18 -2.44
N ASN A 101 -16.38 9.18 -2.37
CA ASN A 101 -17.64 9.13 -3.13
C ASN A 101 -18.85 9.61 -2.32
N ALA A 102 -18.75 9.67 -0.99
CA ALA A 102 -19.88 9.99 -0.12
C ALA A 102 -19.67 11.23 0.77
N ALA A 103 -18.42 11.65 1.00
CA ALA A 103 -18.11 12.78 1.87
C ALA A 103 -18.73 14.09 1.35
N SER A 104 -19.22 14.93 2.27
CA SER A 104 -19.75 16.25 1.93
C SER A 104 -18.64 17.24 1.55
N PRO A 105 -18.95 18.30 0.78
CA PRO A 105 -17.99 19.35 0.44
C PRO A 105 -17.36 20.00 1.67
N GLU A 106 -18.13 20.18 2.75
CA GLU A 106 -17.65 20.77 4.00
C GLU A 106 -16.63 19.87 4.69
N LEU A 107 -16.89 18.56 4.74
CA LEU A 107 -15.95 17.60 5.33
C LEU A 107 -14.64 17.53 4.53
N LEU A 108 -14.72 17.51 3.20
CA LEU A 108 -13.53 17.53 2.34
C LEU A 108 -12.72 18.82 2.52
N ARG A 109 -13.39 19.97 2.61
CA ARG A 109 -12.73 21.25 2.91
C ARG A 109 -12.02 21.22 4.25
N ASP A 110 -12.71 20.77 5.29
CA ASP A 110 -12.17 20.72 6.65
C ASP A 110 -11.01 19.70 6.77
N PHE A 111 -11.03 18.64 5.96
CA PHE A 111 -9.91 17.72 5.79
C PHE A 111 -8.69 18.37 5.14
N PHE A 112 -8.85 19.11 4.04
CA PHE A 112 -7.74 19.83 3.42
C PHE A 112 -7.18 20.96 4.32
N LEU A 113 -8.05 21.61 5.11
CA LEU A 113 -7.64 22.53 6.17
C LEU A 113 -6.82 21.82 7.26
N ALA A 114 -7.26 20.63 7.70
CA ALA A 114 -6.52 19.82 8.67
C ALA A 114 -5.14 19.38 8.14
N LEU A 115 -5.02 19.20 6.82
CA LEU A 115 -3.76 18.96 6.10
C LEU A 115 -2.91 20.24 5.92
N GLY A 116 -3.38 21.40 6.36
CA GLY A 116 -2.63 22.66 6.33
C GLY A 116 -2.75 23.45 5.02
N GLN A 117 -3.75 23.16 4.19
CA GLN A 117 -4.08 24.03 3.06
C GLN A 117 -4.69 25.34 3.56
N ALA A 118 -4.46 26.44 2.82
CA ALA A 118 -5.13 27.71 3.10
C ALA A 118 -6.65 27.58 2.87
N PRO A 119 -7.50 28.37 3.57
CA PRO A 119 -8.97 28.22 3.50
C PRO A 119 -9.54 28.22 2.08
N GLU A 120 -9.09 29.13 1.22
CA GLU A 120 -9.55 29.17 -0.16
C GLU A 120 -9.06 27.98 -1.00
N ALA A 121 -7.82 27.55 -0.79
CA ALA A 121 -7.27 26.38 -1.49
C ALA A 121 -7.99 25.10 -1.07
N ALA A 122 -8.30 24.95 0.22
CA ALA A 122 -9.08 23.85 0.76
C ALA A 122 -10.50 23.81 0.18
N ALA A 123 -11.16 24.97 0.05
CA ALA A 123 -12.49 25.06 -0.56
C ALA A 123 -12.48 24.68 -2.04
N ARG A 124 -11.51 25.21 -2.82
CA ARG A 124 -11.35 24.86 -4.23
C ARG A 124 -11.04 23.37 -4.45
N LEU A 125 -10.15 22.79 -3.63
CA LEU A 125 -9.85 21.36 -3.68
C LEU A 125 -11.07 20.51 -3.33
N ALA A 126 -11.85 20.92 -2.33
CA ALA A 126 -13.06 20.20 -1.94
C ALA A 126 -14.10 20.21 -3.07
N GLY A 127 -14.35 21.36 -3.70
CA GLY A 127 -15.28 21.41 -4.83
C GLY A 127 -14.73 20.69 -6.05
N ALA A 128 -13.43 20.76 -6.35
CA ALA A 128 -12.84 20.01 -7.46
C ALA A 128 -12.95 18.49 -7.25
N VAL A 129 -12.90 17.99 -6.01
CA VAL A 129 -13.17 16.57 -5.71
C VAL A 129 -14.64 16.21 -5.94
N VAL A 130 -15.56 17.15 -5.71
CA VAL A 130 -17.00 16.94 -5.91
C VAL A 130 -17.35 16.96 -7.39
N ASP A 131 -16.92 17.99 -8.12
CA ASP A 131 -17.11 18.10 -9.58
C ASP A 131 -16.44 16.94 -10.32
N PHE A 132 -15.30 16.44 -9.81
CA PHE A 132 -14.65 15.27 -10.43
C PHE A 132 -15.53 14.01 -10.42
N ARG A 133 -16.44 13.85 -9.44
CA ARG A 133 -17.20 12.61 -9.23
C ARG A 133 -18.70 12.72 -9.54
N ASP A 134 -19.26 13.92 -9.64
CA ASP A 134 -20.67 14.11 -9.92
C ASP A 134 -20.94 14.11 -11.44
N PRO A 135 -22.13 13.69 -11.89
CA PRO A 135 -22.38 13.50 -13.32
C PRO A 135 -22.86 14.76 -14.05
N ASP A 136 -22.92 15.90 -13.34
CA ASP A 136 -23.34 17.15 -13.95
C ASP A 136 -22.12 17.94 -14.43
N SER A 137 -22.32 19.16 -14.92
CA SER A 137 -21.23 20.02 -15.41
C SER A 137 -21.28 21.39 -14.74
N LEU A 138 -21.84 21.43 -13.53
CA LEU A 138 -22.02 22.64 -12.75
C LEU A 138 -20.91 22.70 -11.70
N THR A 139 -19.97 23.62 -11.92
CA THR A 139 -18.96 23.93 -10.90
C THR A 139 -19.57 24.26 -9.55
N GLN A 140 -19.00 23.70 -8.48
CA GLN A 140 -19.42 24.01 -7.12
C GLN A 140 -19.39 25.54 -6.81
N PRO A 141 -20.38 26.08 -6.07
CA PRO A 141 -20.46 27.51 -5.76
C PRO A 141 -19.24 28.10 -5.02
N MET A 142 -18.50 27.26 -4.28
CA MET A 142 -17.37 27.66 -3.42
C MET A 142 -15.99 27.41 -4.08
N GLY A 143 -15.99 27.18 -5.40
CA GLY A 143 -14.81 26.84 -6.17
C GLY A 143 -14.76 25.33 -6.44
N GLY A 144 -14.68 24.98 -7.71
CA GLY A 144 -14.65 23.63 -8.22
C GLY A 144 -13.84 23.57 -9.52
N ALA A 145 -13.93 22.47 -10.27
CA ALA A 145 -13.19 22.31 -11.51
C ALA A 145 -13.91 21.36 -12.45
N GLU A 146 -14.30 21.88 -13.60
CA GLU A 146 -14.92 21.13 -14.71
C GLU A 146 -13.95 21.04 -15.89
N ASP A 147 -14.32 20.30 -16.94
CA ASP A 147 -13.49 20.11 -18.15
C ASP A 147 -12.84 21.40 -18.69
N ALA A 148 -13.55 22.52 -18.66
CA ALA A 148 -13.04 23.81 -19.10
C ALA A 148 -11.87 24.32 -18.24
N ASP A 149 -11.91 24.10 -16.92
CA ASP A 149 -10.87 24.51 -15.98
C ASP A 149 -9.60 23.66 -16.15
N TYR A 150 -9.78 22.35 -16.40
CA TYR A 150 -8.69 21.44 -16.70
C TYR A 150 -7.99 21.81 -18.02
N ALA A 151 -8.78 22.11 -19.05
CA ALA A 151 -8.26 22.57 -20.34
C ALA A 151 -7.51 23.91 -20.20
N ALA A 152 -8.04 24.84 -19.40
CA ALA A 152 -7.37 26.11 -19.11
C ALA A 152 -6.05 25.92 -18.34
N ALA A 153 -5.95 24.87 -17.52
CA ALA A 153 -4.72 24.46 -16.84
C ALA A 153 -3.74 23.69 -17.75
N GLY A 154 -4.10 23.44 -19.02
CA GLY A 154 -3.27 22.72 -19.99
C GLY A 154 -3.22 21.21 -19.76
N LEU A 155 -4.18 20.65 -19.02
CA LEU A 155 -4.31 19.21 -18.82
C LEU A 155 -5.00 18.58 -20.04
N ALA A 156 -4.62 17.34 -20.36
CA ALA A 156 -5.16 16.61 -21.50
C ALA A 156 -6.45 15.82 -21.15
N TRP A 157 -6.88 15.87 -19.90
CA TRP A 157 -8.06 15.21 -19.35
C TRP A 157 -8.89 16.22 -18.58
N GLY A 158 -10.14 15.87 -18.28
CA GLY A 158 -11.09 16.70 -17.54
C GLY A 158 -11.55 16.07 -16.22
N ALA A 159 -12.72 16.49 -15.76
CA ALA A 159 -13.41 15.81 -14.67
C ALA A 159 -13.80 14.39 -15.13
N LYS A 160 -13.96 13.45 -14.18
CA LYS A 160 -14.30 12.05 -14.54
C LYS A 160 -15.81 11.87 -14.75
N ASP A 161 -16.60 12.74 -14.15
CA ASP A 161 -18.06 12.71 -14.09
C ASP A 161 -18.62 11.36 -13.59
N ALA A 162 -17.83 10.69 -12.74
CA ALA A 162 -18.14 9.36 -12.22
C ALA A 162 -17.44 9.09 -10.88
N PRO A 163 -17.96 8.16 -10.06
CA PRO A 163 -17.32 7.79 -8.80
C PRO A 163 -15.85 7.40 -8.94
N PHE A 164 -15.07 7.73 -7.91
CA PHE A 164 -13.72 7.22 -7.71
C PHE A 164 -13.76 5.70 -7.55
N GLU A 165 -12.95 5.01 -8.34
CA GLU A 165 -12.69 3.57 -8.26
C GLU A 165 -11.45 3.29 -7.41
N ASP A 166 -10.50 4.21 -7.40
CA ASP A 166 -9.30 4.14 -6.58
C ASP A 166 -8.94 5.51 -6.00
N VAL A 167 -8.48 5.54 -4.74
CA VAL A 167 -7.98 6.76 -4.09
C VAL A 167 -6.88 7.45 -4.92
N SER A 168 -6.09 6.71 -5.71
CA SER A 168 -5.04 7.26 -6.58
C SER A 168 -5.55 8.16 -7.71
N GLU A 169 -6.81 8.04 -8.11
CA GLU A 169 -7.45 8.95 -9.08
C GLU A 169 -7.53 10.38 -8.53
N LEU A 170 -7.45 10.58 -7.21
CA LEU A 170 -7.36 11.90 -6.59
C LEU A 170 -6.19 12.73 -7.16
N GLN A 171 -5.13 12.10 -7.66
CA GLN A 171 -4.02 12.80 -8.32
C GLN A 171 -4.40 13.49 -9.63
N GLN A 172 -5.53 13.09 -10.24
CA GLN A 172 -6.06 13.73 -11.44
C GLN A 172 -6.90 14.96 -11.12
N VAL A 173 -7.34 15.13 -9.87
CA VAL A 173 -8.16 16.27 -9.45
C VAL A 173 -7.37 17.58 -9.57
N LEU A 174 -7.99 18.60 -10.16
CA LEU A 174 -7.33 19.88 -10.40
C LEU A 174 -6.86 20.51 -9.08
N GLY A 175 -5.59 20.94 -9.06
CA GLY A 175 -4.95 21.51 -7.87
C GLY A 175 -4.36 20.47 -6.90
N MET A 176 -4.58 19.17 -7.11
CA MET A 176 -3.92 18.13 -6.30
C MET A 176 -2.43 18.04 -6.63
N THR A 177 -1.58 18.14 -5.62
CA THR A 177 -0.12 17.95 -5.79
C THR A 177 0.28 16.55 -5.31
N PRO A 178 1.36 15.95 -5.86
CA PRO A 178 1.84 14.65 -5.39
C PRO A 178 2.15 14.61 -3.89
N ALA A 179 2.67 15.72 -3.34
CA ALA A 179 2.97 15.84 -1.91
C ALA A 179 1.70 15.92 -1.05
N LEU A 180 0.66 16.63 -1.51
CA LEU A 180 -0.62 16.68 -0.82
C LEU A 180 -1.32 15.32 -0.89
N TYR A 181 -1.35 14.70 -2.06
CA TYR A 181 -1.89 13.36 -2.26
C TYR A 181 -1.25 12.34 -1.33
N ALA A 182 0.09 12.30 -1.25
CA ALA A 182 0.81 11.37 -0.38
C ALA A 182 0.44 11.52 1.10
N ARG A 183 0.10 12.75 1.54
CA ARG A 183 -0.37 13.03 2.90
C ARG A 183 -1.85 12.76 3.09
N ALA A 184 -2.67 12.89 2.06
CA ALA A 184 -4.11 12.70 2.10
C ALA A 184 -4.50 11.22 2.01
N ALA A 185 -3.90 10.47 1.08
CA ALA A 185 -4.29 9.11 0.71
C ALA A 185 -4.46 8.12 1.88
N PRO A 186 -3.62 8.12 2.94
CA PRO A 186 -3.79 7.19 4.07
C PRO A 186 -5.12 7.35 4.84
N HIS A 187 -5.78 8.50 4.71
CA HIS A 187 -6.98 8.90 5.44
C HIS A 187 -8.26 8.80 4.62
N LEU A 188 -8.14 8.38 3.36
CA LEU A 188 -9.21 8.36 2.36
C LEU A 188 -9.56 6.93 1.96
N THR A 189 -10.80 6.73 1.54
CA THR A 189 -11.31 5.46 1.01
C THR A 189 -12.32 5.71 -0.11
N VAL A 190 -12.67 4.64 -0.82
CA VAL A 190 -13.80 4.59 -1.76
C VAL A 190 -14.75 3.42 -1.41
N TYR A 191 -14.54 2.78 -0.25
CA TYR A 191 -15.14 1.48 0.08
C TYR A 191 -16.12 1.49 1.26
N SER A 192 -16.25 2.61 2.00
CA SER A 192 -17.08 2.65 3.21
C SER A 192 -18.56 2.93 2.89
N GLY A 193 -18.81 3.72 1.84
CA GLY A 193 -20.14 4.20 1.47
C GLY A 193 -20.77 5.14 2.51
N GLN A 194 -19.99 5.61 3.49
CA GLN A 194 -20.47 6.49 4.55
C GLN A 194 -20.12 7.95 4.25
N GLY A 195 -21.12 8.84 4.32
CA GLY A 195 -20.89 10.28 4.16
C GLY A 195 -20.13 10.92 5.33
N THR A 196 -20.12 10.28 6.49
CA THR A 196 -19.37 10.71 7.67
C THR A 196 -18.60 9.51 8.25
N PRO A 197 -17.27 9.62 8.43
CA PRO A 197 -16.46 8.57 9.07
C PRO A 197 -16.92 8.25 10.50
N ASP A 198 -16.80 6.99 10.87
CA ASP A 198 -17.01 6.53 12.23
C ASP A 198 -15.87 6.99 13.15
N ALA A 199 -16.21 7.91 14.06
CA ALA A 199 -15.29 8.49 15.01
C ALA A 199 -14.57 7.46 15.92
N ARG A 200 -15.09 6.25 16.08
CA ARG A 200 -14.47 5.16 16.86
C ARG A 200 -13.21 4.62 16.18
N PHE A 201 -13.13 4.73 14.85
CA PHE A 201 -12.02 4.23 14.03
C PHE A 201 -11.20 5.34 13.37
N ALA A 202 -11.74 6.56 13.33
CA ALA A 202 -11.05 7.72 12.77
C ALA A 202 -9.70 8.00 13.45
N ASP A 203 -8.67 8.18 12.63
CA ASP A 203 -7.34 8.60 13.07
C ASP A 203 -7.31 10.09 13.48
N PRO A 204 -6.21 10.59 14.07
CA PRO A 204 -6.15 11.97 14.56
C PRO A 204 -6.45 13.05 13.51
N LEU A 205 -6.07 12.84 12.25
CA LEU A 205 -6.30 13.82 11.19
C LEU A 205 -7.77 13.84 10.79
N VAL A 206 -8.38 12.66 10.60
CA VAL A 206 -9.81 12.55 10.27
C VAL A 206 -10.67 13.11 11.42
N ARG A 207 -10.31 12.84 12.67
CA ARG A 207 -11.00 13.42 13.83
C ARG A 207 -10.92 14.95 13.86
N ARG A 208 -9.76 15.51 13.51
CA ARG A 208 -9.58 16.96 13.40
C ARG A 208 -10.48 17.55 12.30
N ALA A 209 -10.58 16.88 11.16
CA ALA A 209 -11.49 17.28 10.07
C ALA A 209 -12.96 17.24 10.52
N LEU A 210 -13.33 16.30 11.39
CA LEU A 210 -14.67 16.20 11.98
C LEU A 210 -14.93 17.21 13.12
N GLY A 211 -13.96 18.06 13.47
CA GLY A 211 -14.07 18.96 14.63
C GLY A 211 -14.12 18.22 15.98
N LEU A 212 -13.68 16.96 16.03
CA LEU A 212 -13.66 16.16 17.25
C LEU A 212 -12.34 16.35 18.00
N PRO A 213 -12.36 16.29 19.35
CA PRO A 213 -11.12 16.31 20.12
C PRO A 213 -10.24 15.09 19.78
N PRO A 214 -8.93 15.14 20.10
CA PRO A 214 -8.09 13.95 20.06
C PRO A 214 -8.77 12.80 20.79
N ARG A 215 -8.54 11.57 20.33
CA ARG A 215 -9.06 10.41 21.06
C ARG A 215 -8.50 10.50 22.50
N PRO A 216 -9.34 10.34 23.54
CA PRO A 216 -8.82 10.12 24.88
C PRO A 216 -7.85 8.93 24.86
N GLU A 217 -6.96 8.85 25.85
CA GLU A 217 -5.93 7.80 25.99
C GLU A 217 -6.43 6.40 25.58
N PRO A 218 -5.53 5.51 25.12
CA PRO A 218 -5.92 4.19 24.62
C PRO A 218 -6.97 3.55 25.53
N GLN A 219 -8.02 2.96 24.93
CA GLN A 219 -8.86 2.02 25.66
C GLN A 219 -7.94 1.13 26.50
N ALA A 220 -8.27 0.94 27.78
CA ALA A 220 -7.45 0.17 28.72
C ALA A 220 -6.87 -1.05 28.00
N PRO A 221 -5.60 -1.43 28.22
CA PRO A 221 -4.92 -2.46 27.40
C PRO A 221 -5.72 -3.74 27.19
N ASP A 222 -6.59 -4.07 28.15
CA ASP A 222 -7.42 -5.27 28.20
C ASP A 222 -8.89 -5.06 27.71
N ALA A 223 -9.27 -3.83 27.36
CA ALA A 223 -10.60 -3.57 26.82
C ALA A 223 -10.69 -4.13 25.39
N PRO A 224 -11.72 -4.93 25.08
CA PRO A 224 -11.88 -5.51 23.76
C PRO A 224 -12.06 -4.39 22.71
N PRO A 225 -11.44 -4.52 21.52
CA PRO A 225 -11.58 -3.52 20.47
C PRO A 225 -13.05 -3.41 20.03
N PRO A 226 -13.49 -2.20 19.60
CA PRO A 226 -14.83 -2.01 19.10
C PRO A 226 -15.09 -2.91 17.87
N VAL A 227 -16.34 -3.36 17.72
CA VAL A 227 -16.76 -4.15 16.55
C VAL A 227 -16.62 -3.29 15.30
N GLY A 228 -15.76 -3.74 14.38
CA GLY A 228 -15.49 -3.05 13.12
C GLY A 228 -16.62 -3.15 12.10
N SER A 229 -16.49 -2.41 11.01
CA SER A 229 -17.46 -2.31 9.91
C SER A 229 -17.55 -3.57 9.05
N GLY A 230 -16.53 -4.42 9.11
CA GLY A 230 -16.37 -5.55 8.20
C GLY A 230 -15.55 -5.24 6.95
N THR A 231 -15.15 -3.98 6.70
CA THR A 231 -14.23 -3.64 5.60
C THR A 231 -12.95 -3.04 6.18
N TYR A 232 -11.79 -3.59 5.80
CA TYR A 232 -10.51 -3.27 6.42
C TYR A 232 -9.39 -3.10 5.39
N SER A 233 -8.53 -2.11 5.61
CA SER A 233 -7.17 -2.08 5.04
C SER A 233 -6.22 -2.87 5.92
N ILE A 234 -5.41 -3.73 5.31
CA ILE A 234 -4.40 -4.55 5.95
C ILE A 234 -3.07 -4.32 5.25
N ASP A 235 -2.10 -3.80 5.99
CA ASP A 235 -0.70 -3.70 5.56
C ASP A 235 0.10 -4.78 6.26
N SER A 236 0.76 -5.65 5.50
CA SER A 236 1.58 -6.75 6.00
C SER A 236 2.98 -6.68 5.41
N ARG A 237 3.99 -6.58 6.26
CA ARG A 237 5.40 -6.56 5.89
C ARG A 237 6.13 -7.73 6.52
N ALA A 238 6.81 -8.53 5.70
CA ALA A 238 7.65 -9.62 6.16
C ALA A 238 9.12 -9.32 5.89
N ARG A 239 9.98 -9.71 6.84
CA ARG A 239 11.43 -9.63 6.74
C ARG A 239 12.06 -10.97 7.07
N LEU A 240 12.86 -11.50 6.15
CA LEU A 240 13.61 -12.75 6.31
C LEU A 240 14.91 -12.52 7.09
N ALA A 241 15.48 -13.60 7.61
CA ALA A 241 16.74 -13.58 8.36
C ALA A 241 17.94 -13.03 7.56
N ASP A 242 17.89 -13.13 6.22
CA ASP A 242 18.92 -12.60 5.32
C ASP A 242 18.73 -11.11 4.99
N GLY A 243 17.75 -10.45 5.61
CA GLY A 243 17.45 -9.03 5.45
C GLY A 243 16.41 -8.71 4.38
N ARG A 244 16.10 -9.63 3.48
CA ARG A 244 15.12 -9.40 2.41
C ARG A 244 13.73 -9.15 2.98
N SER A 245 13.00 -8.23 2.37
CA SER A 245 11.65 -7.87 2.80
C SER A 245 10.67 -7.81 1.65
N ALA A 246 9.39 -8.02 1.98
CA ALA A 246 8.27 -7.83 1.07
C ALA A 246 7.10 -7.22 1.84
N GLY A 247 6.35 -6.33 1.18
CA GLY A 247 5.15 -5.72 1.72
C GLY A 247 3.93 -6.01 0.84
N LEU A 248 2.76 -6.15 1.46
CA LEU A 248 1.47 -6.27 0.81
C LEU A 248 0.48 -5.35 1.51
N ALA A 249 -0.25 -4.55 0.73
CA ALA A 249 -1.34 -3.71 1.19
C ALA A 249 -2.63 -4.17 0.50
N VAL A 250 -3.65 -4.51 1.28
CA VAL A 250 -4.89 -5.09 0.77
C VAL A 250 -6.09 -4.46 1.46
N VAL A 251 -7.12 -4.12 0.69
CA VAL A 251 -8.43 -3.79 1.24
C VAL A 251 -9.32 -5.02 1.07
N ILE A 252 -9.92 -5.47 2.17
CA ILE A 252 -10.80 -6.64 2.18
C ILE A 252 -12.16 -6.28 2.77
N ARG A 253 -13.18 -7.03 2.37
CA ARG A 253 -14.47 -7.09 3.05
C ARG A 253 -14.65 -8.48 3.64
N LEU A 254 -14.83 -8.57 4.95
CA LEU A 254 -15.16 -9.82 5.64
C LEU A 254 -16.53 -10.33 5.19
N GLY A 255 -16.66 -11.64 5.12
CA GLY A 255 -17.80 -12.32 4.52
C GLY A 255 -17.39 -13.01 3.24
N GLY A 256 -17.93 -14.21 3.03
CA GLY A 256 -17.59 -15.04 1.87
C GLY A 256 -18.01 -14.38 0.57
N SER A 257 -17.13 -14.45 -0.44
CA SER A 257 -17.29 -13.87 -1.77
C SER A 257 -18.24 -14.68 -2.68
N GLY A 258 -19.19 -15.42 -2.11
CA GLY A 258 -19.97 -16.45 -2.80
C GLY A 258 -19.17 -17.69 -3.22
N LEU A 259 -17.84 -17.68 -3.08
CA LEU A 259 -16.97 -18.84 -3.31
C LEU A 259 -16.96 -19.74 -2.07
N PRO A 260 -17.16 -21.07 -2.21
CA PRO A 260 -17.07 -22.00 -1.10
C PRO A 260 -15.73 -21.87 -0.35
N GLY A 261 -15.79 -21.66 0.97
CA GLY A 261 -14.61 -21.57 1.83
C GLY A 261 -13.91 -20.20 1.90
N SER A 262 -14.39 -19.18 1.20
CA SER A 262 -13.87 -17.82 1.35
C SER A 262 -14.35 -17.17 2.65
N THR A 263 -13.43 -16.59 3.43
CA THR A 263 -13.73 -15.83 4.66
C THR A 263 -13.81 -14.32 4.42
N TYR A 264 -13.31 -13.85 3.27
CA TYR A 264 -13.31 -12.45 2.86
C TYR A 264 -13.33 -12.32 1.33
N THR A 265 -13.67 -11.12 0.86
CA THR A 265 -13.57 -10.68 -0.53
C THR A 265 -12.47 -9.61 -0.63
N PRO A 266 -11.42 -9.78 -1.45
CA PRO A 266 -10.47 -8.70 -1.71
C PRO A 266 -11.10 -7.62 -2.59
N LEU A 267 -11.05 -6.37 -2.15
CA LEU A 267 -11.51 -5.19 -2.89
C LEU A 267 -10.34 -4.51 -3.63
N ARG A 268 -9.15 -4.51 -3.03
CA ARG A 268 -7.91 -3.98 -3.62
C ARG A 268 -6.72 -4.81 -3.18
N TRP A 269 -5.78 -5.06 -4.07
CA TRP A 269 -4.55 -5.78 -3.77
C TRP A 269 -3.34 -5.08 -4.37
N GLN A 270 -2.41 -4.64 -3.53
CA GLN A 270 -1.18 -3.96 -3.96
C GLN A 270 0.04 -4.64 -3.31
N ALA A 271 1.03 -4.98 -4.13
CA ALA A 271 2.33 -5.39 -3.62
C ALA A 271 3.23 -4.16 -3.47
N GLU A 272 3.77 -3.92 -2.28
CA GLU A 272 4.92 -3.02 -2.15
C GLU A 272 6.12 -3.73 -2.76
N GLY A 273 6.78 -3.09 -3.72
CA GLY A 273 8.00 -3.63 -4.33
C GLY A 273 9.03 -3.98 -3.26
N ALA A 274 9.83 -5.04 -3.50
CA ALA A 274 10.91 -5.43 -2.60
C ALA A 274 11.85 -4.23 -2.40
N MET A 275 11.86 -3.66 -1.19
CA MET A 275 12.87 -2.65 -0.84
C MET A 275 14.20 -3.37 -0.63
N PRO A 276 15.29 -2.93 -1.29
CA PRO A 276 16.61 -3.56 -1.20
C PRO A 276 17.22 -3.50 0.20
#